data_AF-A0A1A8DUS5-F1
#
_entry.id   AF-A0A1A8DUS5-F1
#
_cell.length_a   1.000
_cell.length_b   1.000
_cell.length_c   1.000
_cell.angle_alpha   90.00
_cell.angle_beta   90.00
_cell.angle_gamma   90.00
#
_symmetry.space_group_name_H-M   'P 1'
#
loop_
_entity.id
_entity.type
_entity.pdbx_description
1 polymer ?
#
loop_
_entity_poly.entity_id
_entity_poly.type
_entity_poly.pdbx_seq_one_letter_code
_entity_poly.pdbx_strand_id
1 'polypeptide(L)'
;MNAGFNNKTNITWLPVHPDYQTVNVEAQMKDEGSVLSQYRSLNRLRQSELPFQRGWFCYILADTNVFSYLRELDGHKRAYLMVINFGKQSATTDLSSIQELPADLKVLMSTNPVNDGKLFQKSRILTEPGEGLMMQYSTYTRFHPNHPAECFVSEKACYMETIDILYKC
;
A
#
# COMPACT_ATOMS: atom_id res chain seq x y z
N MET A 1 -14.27 -30.46 -11.09
CA MET A 1 -15.74 -30.38 -10.90
C MET A 1 -16.02 -29.13 -10.07
N ASN A 2 -16.83 -28.19 -10.56
CA ASN A 2 -17.26 -26.96 -9.86
C ASN A 2 -16.15 -26.15 -9.16
N ALA A 3 -14.95 -26.02 -9.75
CA ALA A 3 -13.80 -25.34 -9.13
C ALA A 3 -13.44 -25.81 -7.70
N GLY A 4 -13.78 -27.04 -7.32
CA GLY A 4 -13.54 -27.57 -5.97
C GLY A 4 -14.59 -27.16 -4.93
N PHE A 5 -15.66 -26.45 -5.31
CA PHE A 5 -16.71 -25.99 -4.40
C PHE A 5 -17.52 -27.13 -3.76
N ASN A 6 -17.84 -28.18 -4.51
CA ASN A 6 -18.47 -29.38 -3.97
C ASN A 6 -18.11 -30.61 -4.81
N ASN A 7 -18.21 -31.80 -4.18
CA ASN A 7 -17.94 -33.09 -4.79
C ASN A 7 -19.18 -34.01 -4.89
N LYS A 8 -20.38 -33.50 -4.57
CA LYS A 8 -21.61 -34.31 -4.45
C LYS A 8 -22.47 -34.24 -5.70
N THR A 9 -22.52 -33.10 -6.37
CA THR A 9 -23.37 -32.88 -7.55
C THR A 9 -22.63 -32.10 -8.63
N ASN A 10 -22.94 -32.39 -9.89
CA ASN A 10 -22.45 -31.61 -11.03
C ASN A 10 -23.17 -30.27 -11.20
N ILE A 11 -24.19 -29.98 -10.37
CA ILE A 11 -25.00 -28.76 -10.42
C ILE A 11 -24.86 -28.05 -9.09
N THR A 12 -24.46 -26.78 -9.15
CA THR A 12 -24.45 -25.82 -8.04
C THR A 12 -25.67 -24.91 -8.12
N TRP A 13 -26.03 -24.24 -7.02
CA TRP A 13 -27.16 -23.31 -6.96
C TRP A 13 -27.01 -22.10 -7.90
N LEU A 14 -25.77 -21.75 -8.25
CA LEU A 14 -25.42 -20.82 -9.32
C LEU A 14 -24.32 -21.41 -10.22
N PRO A 15 -24.29 -21.05 -11.52
CA PRO A 15 -23.21 -21.47 -12.41
C PRO A 15 -21.84 -20.98 -11.93
N VAL A 16 -20.83 -21.83 -12.05
CA VAL A 16 -19.43 -21.45 -11.81
C VAL A 16 -18.92 -20.66 -13.01
N HIS A 17 -18.14 -19.60 -12.77
CA HIS A 17 -17.56 -18.78 -13.83
C HIS A 17 -16.69 -19.63 -14.77
N PRO A 18 -16.77 -19.46 -16.11
CA PRO A 18 -16.04 -20.30 -17.07
C PRO A 18 -14.52 -20.28 -16.87
N ASP A 19 -13.96 -19.16 -16.42
CA ASP A 19 -12.52 -18.98 -16.24
C ASP A 19 -11.94 -19.69 -15.00
N TYR A 20 -12.73 -20.47 -14.24
CA TYR A 20 -12.26 -21.10 -13.01
C TYR A 20 -11.04 -22.02 -13.19
N GLN A 21 -10.77 -22.48 -14.41
CA GLN A 21 -9.60 -23.31 -14.70
C GLN A 21 -8.28 -22.52 -14.59
N THR A 22 -8.30 -21.22 -14.94
CA THR A 22 -7.14 -20.32 -14.85
C THR A 22 -7.21 -19.39 -13.64
N VAL A 23 -8.42 -18.99 -13.23
CA VAL A 23 -8.67 -18.10 -12.10
C VAL A 23 -9.24 -18.91 -10.92
N ASN A 24 -8.35 -19.48 -10.12
CA ASN A 24 -8.72 -20.17 -8.89
C ASN A 24 -7.59 -20.09 -7.85
N VAL A 25 -7.91 -20.45 -6.60
CA VAL A 25 -6.96 -20.39 -5.47
C VAL A 25 -5.77 -21.30 -5.70
N GLU A 26 -5.97 -22.53 -6.20
CA GLU A 26 -4.87 -23.49 -6.39
C GLU A 26 -3.85 -22.98 -7.42
N ALA A 27 -4.32 -22.45 -8.55
CA ALA A 27 -3.48 -21.88 -9.59
C ALA A 27 -2.73 -20.65 -9.07
N GLN A 28 -3.44 -19.69 -8.46
CA GLN A 28 -2.80 -18.46 -7.95
C GLN A 28 -1.87 -18.72 -6.76
N MET A 29 -2.09 -19.76 -5.94
CA MET A 29 -1.15 -20.14 -4.88
C MET A 29 0.22 -20.58 -5.41
N LYS A 30 0.29 -21.08 -6.65
CA LYS A 30 1.53 -21.52 -7.30
C LYS A 30 2.21 -20.39 -8.09
N ASP A 31 1.53 -19.26 -8.28
CA ASP A 31 2.00 -18.10 -9.03
C ASP A 31 2.33 -16.94 -8.07
N GLU A 32 3.62 -16.64 -7.92
CA GLU A 32 4.11 -15.55 -7.06
C GLU A 32 3.70 -14.16 -7.55
N GLY A 33 3.40 -14.02 -8.85
CA GLY A 33 2.90 -12.77 -9.46
C GLY A 33 1.38 -12.61 -9.41
N SER A 34 0.66 -13.56 -8.82
CA SER A 34 -0.80 -13.55 -8.79
C SER A 34 -1.38 -12.47 -7.87
N VAL A 35 -2.65 -12.13 -8.12
CA VAL A 35 -3.44 -11.25 -7.25
C VAL A 35 -3.51 -11.80 -5.81
N LEU A 36 -3.64 -13.12 -5.63
CA LEU A 36 -3.63 -13.75 -4.31
C LEU A 36 -2.29 -13.55 -3.59
N SER A 37 -1.16 -13.68 -4.29
CA SER A 37 0.17 -13.44 -3.73
C SER A 37 0.29 -12.00 -3.22
N GLN A 38 -0.10 -11.04 -4.07
CA GLN A 38 -0.10 -9.62 -3.71
C GLN A 38 -1.00 -9.33 -2.49
N TYR A 39 -2.23 -9.85 -2.49
CA TYR A 39 -3.16 -9.68 -1.37
C TYR A 39 -2.58 -10.20 -0.04
N ARG A 40 -1.95 -11.39 -0.06
CA ARG A 40 -1.33 -11.97 1.15
C ARG A 40 -0.17 -11.11 1.63
N SER A 41 0.66 -10.60 0.72
CA SER A 41 1.81 -9.76 1.08
C SER A 41 1.38 -8.42 1.68
N LEU A 42 0.38 -7.75 1.10
CA LEU A 42 -0.21 -6.54 1.67
C LEU A 42 -0.86 -6.78 3.04
N ASN A 43 -1.58 -7.89 3.21
CA ASN A 43 -2.20 -8.22 4.50
C ASN A 43 -1.15 -8.50 5.59
N ARG A 44 -0.05 -9.20 5.25
CA ARG A 44 1.07 -9.40 6.18
C ARG A 44 1.68 -8.07 6.60
N LEU A 45 1.94 -7.17 5.65
CA LEU A 45 2.51 -5.85 5.95
C LEU A 45 1.60 -5.04 6.89
N ARG A 46 0.30 -5.02 6.61
CA ARG A 46 -0.70 -4.35 7.47
C ARG A 46 -0.69 -4.92 8.90
N GLN A 47 -0.41 -6.21 9.05
CA GLN A 47 -0.34 -6.91 10.34
C GLN A 47 1.03 -6.79 11.03
N SER A 48 2.11 -6.48 10.31
CA SER A 48 3.46 -6.41 10.88
C SER A 48 3.93 -4.99 11.18
N GLU A 49 3.32 -3.97 10.57
CA GLU A 49 3.83 -2.60 10.64
C GLU A 49 2.86 -1.65 11.38
N LEU A 50 3.34 -1.08 12.48
CA LEU A 50 2.56 -0.18 13.33
C LEU A 50 1.98 1.06 12.61
N PRO A 51 2.67 1.71 11.64
CA PRO A 51 2.09 2.82 10.87
C PRO A 51 0.79 2.45 10.16
N PHE A 52 0.62 1.19 9.74
CA PHE A 52 -0.61 0.73 9.10
C PHE A 52 -1.73 0.40 10.09
N GLN A 53 -1.38 -0.03 11.30
CA GLN A 53 -2.34 -0.43 12.34
C GLN A 53 -2.87 0.74 13.16
N ARG A 54 -1.97 1.63 13.58
CA ARG A 54 -2.24 2.70 14.55
C ARG A 54 -1.71 4.07 14.11
N GLY A 55 -0.93 4.10 13.05
CA GLY A 55 -0.37 5.34 12.53
C GLY A 55 -1.40 6.28 11.94
N TRP A 56 -1.01 7.54 11.84
CA TRP A 56 -1.68 8.59 11.11
C TRP A 56 -1.92 8.19 9.66
N PHE A 57 -3.03 8.68 9.12
CA PHE A 57 -3.29 8.74 7.70
C PHE A 57 -3.27 10.21 7.29
N CYS A 58 -2.42 10.56 6.33
CA CYS A 58 -2.31 11.94 5.82
C CYS A 58 -2.44 11.93 4.30
N TYR A 59 -3.45 12.57 3.73
CA TYR A 59 -3.50 12.74 2.28
C TYR A 59 -2.58 13.88 1.86
N ILE A 60 -1.75 13.67 0.84
CA ILE A 60 -0.75 14.67 0.41
C ILE A 60 -0.99 15.19 -1.00
N LEU A 61 -1.66 14.40 -1.83
CA LEU A 61 -2.03 14.78 -3.19
C LEU A 61 -3.31 14.04 -3.58
N ALA A 62 -4.26 14.79 -4.12
CA ALA A 62 -5.43 14.23 -4.79
C ALA A 62 -5.70 15.09 -6.03
N ASP A 63 -5.47 14.51 -7.20
CA ASP A 63 -5.86 15.10 -8.47
C ASP A 63 -6.85 14.19 -9.23
N THR A 64 -7.08 14.48 -10.51
CA THR A 64 -8.03 13.72 -11.34
C THR A 64 -7.63 12.27 -11.59
N ASN A 65 -6.35 11.94 -11.49
CA ASN A 65 -5.78 10.64 -11.82
C ASN A 65 -5.08 9.99 -10.62
N VAL A 66 -4.32 10.76 -9.85
CA VAL A 66 -3.45 10.23 -8.79
C VAL A 66 -3.96 10.63 -7.42
N PHE A 67 -4.00 9.63 -6.54
CA PHE A 67 -4.20 9.81 -5.11
C PHE A 67 -2.97 9.33 -4.36
N SER A 68 -2.42 10.19 -3.49
CA SER A 68 -1.25 9.86 -2.68
C SER A 68 -1.46 10.22 -1.22
N TYR A 69 -0.98 9.34 -0.34
CA TYR A 69 -1.11 9.51 1.10
C TYR A 69 0.05 8.85 1.87
N LEU A 70 0.24 9.30 3.10
CA LEU A 70 1.26 8.82 4.01
C LEU A 70 0.65 7.99 5.14
N ARG A 71 1.41 6.99 5.58
CA ARG A 71 1.20 6.28 6.85
C ARG A 71 2.42 6.46 7.73
N GLU A 72 2.25 7.13 8.86
CA GLU A 72 3.33 7.46 9.79
C GLU A 72 2.90 7.30 11.25
N LEU A 73 3.87 7.08 12.14
CA LEU A 73 3.61 6.93 13.57
C LEU A 73 4.67 7.66 14.39
N ASP A 74 4.24 8.42 15.38
CA ASP A 74 5.12 9.14 16.30
C ASP A 74 6.10 8.20 16.99
N GLY A 75 7.39 8.55 16.99
CA GLY A 75 8.46 7.74 17.57
C GLY A 75 8.88 6.49 16.76
N HIS A 76 8.19 6.13 15.68
CA HIS A 76 8.54 4.97 14.84
C HIS A 76 9.20 5.37 13.50
N LYS A 77 10.51 5.16 13.33
CA LYS A 77 11.25 5.66 12.14
C LYS A 77 10.66 5.33 10.78
N ARG A 78 10.09 4.13 10.59
CA ARG A 78 9.56 3.74 9.27
C ARG A 78 8.24 4.44 9.00
N ALA A 79 8.15 5.03 7.82
CA ALA A 79 6.94 5.62 7.26
C ALA A 79 6.74 5.12 5.82
N TYR A 80 5.50 5.22 5.35
CA TYR A 80 5.09 4.71 4.05
C TYR A 80 4.40 5.79 3.25
N LEU A 81 4.76 5.86 1.97
CA LEU A 81 4.08 6.67 0.97
C LEU A 81 3.34 5.73 0.02
N MET A 82 2.07 6.01 -0.20
CA MET A 82 1.24 5.36 -1.21
C MET A 82 1.02 6.34 -2.35
N VAL A 83 1.23 5.90 -3.58
CA VAL A 83 0.93 6.66 -4.81
C VAL A 83 0.11 5.75 -5.71
N ILE A 84 -1.14 6.12 -5.98
CA ILE A 84 -2.09 5.27 -6.70
C ILE A 84 -2.64 6.04 -7.90
N ASN A 85 -2.43 5.52 -9.11
CA ASN A 85 -2.97 6.06 -10.34
C ASN A 85 -4.31 5.38 -10.68
N PHE A 86 -5.41 6.09 -10.41
CA PHE A 86 -6.76 5.72 -10.81
C PHE A 86 -7.11 6.20 -12.24
N GLY A 87 -6.23 6.98 -12.86
CA GLY A 87 -6.38 7.47 -14.22
C GLY A 87 -6.26 6.37 -15.27
N LYS A 88 -6.64 6.73 -16.51
CA LYS A 88 -6.54 5.85 -17.69
C LYS A 88 -5.24 6.04 -18.46
N GLN A 89 -4.37 6.94 -18.01
CA GLN A 89 -3.11 7.30 -18.66
C GLN A 89 -1.99 7.30 -17.61
N SER A 90 -0.76 7.10 -18.06
CA SER A 90 0.41 7.20 -17.20
C SER A 90 0.52 8.62 -16.64
N ALA A 91 0.91 8.72 -15.37
CA ALA A 91 1.01 10.00 -14.66
C ALA A 91 2.41 10.16 -14.07
N THR A 92 2.91 11.40 -14.06
CA THR A 92 4.12 11.78 -13.33
C THR A 92 3.72 12.65 -12.16
N THR A 93 3.99 12.16 -10.95
CA THR A 93 3.67 12.83 -9.70
C THR A 93 4.90 13.58 -9.19
N ASP A 94 4.75 14.87 -8.91
CA ASP A 94 5.78 15.72 -8.32
C ASP A 94 5.38 16.07 -6.87
N LEU A 95 6.16 15.57 -5.91
CA LEU A 95 6.03 15.80 -4.47
C LEU A 95 7.18 16.65 -3.92
N SER A 96 7.86 17.43 -4.77
CA SER A 96 9.01 18.27 -4.38
C SER A 96 8.66 19.29 -3.31
N SER A 97 7.42 19.78 -3.28
CA SER A 97 6.92 20.73 -2.28
C SER A 97 6.80 20.14 -0.87
N ILE A 98 6.74 18.81 -0.73
CA ILE A 98 6.60 18.14 0.56
C ILE A 98 7.98 18.02 1.21
N GLN A 99 8.24 18.84 2.22
CA GLN A 99 9.57 18.98 2.84
C GLN A 99 9.94 17.77 3.69
N GLU A 100 8.95 17.11 4.28
CA GLU A 100 9.09 15.97 5.18
C GLU A 100 9.47 14.67 4.46
N LEU A 101 9.31 14.62 3.13
CA LEU A 101 9.72 13.50 2.31
C LEU A 101 11.21 13.58 1.93
N PRO A 102 11.95 12.44 2.01
CA PRO A 102 13.31 12.37 1.49
C PRO A 102 13.33 12.57 -0.03
N ALA A 103 14.50 12.98 -0.56
CA ALA A 103 14.68 13.16 -2.00
C ALA A 103 14.46 11.86 -2.78
N ASP A 104 15.00 10.75 -2.26
CA ASP A 104 14.89 9.41 -2.82
C ASP A 104 13.88 8.55 -2.05
N LEU A 105 13.01 7.88 -2.80
CA LEU A 105 11.98 7.00 -2.26
C LEU A 105 12.13 5.61 -2.87
N LYS A 106 12.27 4.59 -2.03
CA LYS A 106 12.40 3.20 -2.45
C LYS A 106 11.03 2.53 -2.51
N VAL A 107 10.70 1.94 -3.66
CA VAL A 107 9.52 1.08 -3.82
C VAL A 107 9.73 -0.19 -3.02
N LEU A 108 8.85 -0.40 -2.04
CA LEU A 108 8.75 -1.66 -1.32
C LEU A 108 7.90 -2.68 -2.11
N MET A 109 6.80 -2.21 -2.72
CA MET A 109 5.89 -3.03 -3.52
C MET A 109 5.16 -2.18 -4.57
N SER A 110 4.96 -2.74 -5.75
CA SER A 110 4.15 -2.20 -6.84
C SER A 110 3.09 -3.21 -7.29
N THR A 111 2.01 -2.72 -7.91
CA THR A 111 1.10 -3.56 -8.70
C THR A 111 1.71 -3.98 -10.05
N ASN A 112 2.78 -3.31 -10.49
CA ASN A 112 3.65 -3.74 -11.57
C ASN A 112 5.02 -4.19 -10.98
N PRO A 113 5.29 -5.50 -10.83
CA PRO A 113 6.48 -6.01 -10.15
C PRO A 113 7.81 -5.54 -10.73
N VAL A 114 7.83 -5.06 -12.00
CA VAL A 114 9.03 -4.46 -12.61
C VAL A 114 9.52 -3.23 -11.83
N ASN A 115 8.65 -2.60 -11.05
CA ASN A 115 8.99 -1.43 -10.23
C ASN A 115 9.38 -1.78 -8.79
N ASP A 116 9.30 -3.04 -8.36
CA ASP A 116 9.72 -3.45 -7.02
C ASP A 116 11.21 -3.17 -6.78
N GLY A 117 11.52 -2.55 -5.65
CA GLY A 117 12.89 -2.20 -5.27
C GLY A 117 13.49 -1.00 -5.98
N LYS A 118 12.82 -0.41 -6.99
CA LYS A 118 13.29 0.80 -7.67
C LYS A 118 13.34 2.01 -6.74
N LEU A 119 14.21 2.95 -7.09
CA LEU A 119 14.30 4.26 -6.47
C LEU A 119 13.67 5.30 -7.38
N PHE A 120 12.80 6.13 -6.82
CA PHE A 120 12.24 7.31 -7.48
C PHE A 120 12.69 8.58 -6.76
N GLN A 121 12.93 9.62 -7.54
CA GLN A 121 13.04 10.98 -7.00
C GLN A 121 11.64 11.46 -6.63
N LYS A 122 11.47 12.11 -5.47
CA LYS A 122 10.16 12.63 -5.05
C LYS A 122 9.56 13.65 -6.04
N SER A 123 10.39 14.32 -6.83
CA SER A 123 9.95 15.25 -7.88
C SER A 123 9.42 14.58 -9.14
N ARG A 124 9.63 13.26 -9.30
CA ARG A 124 9.28 12.54 -10.52
C ARG A 124 8.98 11.06 -10.24
N ILE A 125 7.77 10.80 -9.75
CA ILE A 125 7.25 9.45 -9.54
C ILE A 125 6.35 9.09 -10.71
N LEU A 126 6.79 8.16 -11.56
CA LEU A 126 6.02 7.69 -12.71
C LEU A 126 5.13 6.51 -12.30
N THR A 127 3.86 6.55 -12.69
CA THR A 127 2.89 5.46 -12.50
C THR A 127 2.12 5.20 -13.79
N GLU A 128 1.99 3.93 -14.18
CA GLU A 128 1.13 3.48 -15.27
C GLU A 128 -0.36 3.51 -14.89
N PRO A 129 -1.30 3.42 -15.85
CA PRO A 129 -2.74 3.35 -15.55
C PRO A 129 -3.06 2.17 -14.61
N GLY A 130 -3.76 2.45 -13.51
CA GLY A 130 -4.07 1.44 -12.49
C GLY A 130 -2.88 1.01 -11.62
N GLU A 131 -1.72 1.65 -11.75
CA GLU A 131 -0.56 1.32 -10.95
C GLU A 131 -0.63 1.91 -9.54
N GLY A 132 -0.36 1.08 -8.54
CA GLY A 132 -0.15 1.48 -7.15
C GLY A 132 1.28 1.22 -6.73
N LEU A 133 1.95 2.24 -6.22
CA LEU A 133 3.27 2.15 -5.61
C LEU A 133 3.14 2.32 -4.09
N MET A 134 3.79 1.41 -3.36
CA MET A 134 4.05 1.53 -1.94
C MET A 134 5.54 1.76 -1.74
N MET A 135 5.90 2.93 -1.24
CA MET A 135 7.28 3.30 -0.97
C MET A 135 7.53 3.34 0.53
N GLN A 136 8.68 2.83 0.95
CA GLN A 136 9.10 2.86 2.35
C GLN A 136 10.28 3.81 2.50
N TYR A 137 10.24 4.62 3.54
CA TYR A 137 11.36 5.48 3.92
C TYR A 137 11.50 5.56 5.45
N SER A 138 12.68 5.98 5.90
CA SER A 138 13.02 6.11 7.32
C SER A 138 13.22 7.59 7.65
N THR A 139 12.43 8.11 8.58
CA THR A 139 12.54 9.51 9.04
C THR A 139 11.90 9.67 10.42
N TYR A 140 12.41 10.64 11.18
CA TYR A 140 11.73 11.17 12.37
C TYR A 140 10.94 12.44 12.08
N THR A 141 11.16 13.07 10.92
CA THR A 141 10.35 14.20 10.47
C THR A 141 8.97 13.69 10.07
N ARG A 142 7.91 14.31 10.61
CA ARG A 142 6.53 13.90 10.40
C ARG A 142 5.77 14.98 9.65
N PHE A 143 4.84 14.55 8.80
CA PHE A 143 3.99 15.44 8.01
C PHE A 143 2.85 16.02 8.85
N HIS A 144 2.21 15.20 9.69
CA HIS A 144 1.02 15.62 10.44
C HIS A 144 1.15 16.84 11.37
N PRO A 145 2.30 17.18 11.99
CA PRO A 145 2.38 18.36 12.87
C PRO A 145 2.20 19.68 12.10
N ASN A 146 2.63 19.73 10.84
CA ASN A 146 2.55 20.93 9.99
C ASN A 146 1.27 20.96 9.14
N HIS A 147 0.55 19.82 9.05
CA HIS A 147 -0.58 19.60 8.14
C HIS A 147 -1.79 18.97 8.87
N PRO A 148 -2.36 19.66 9.88
CA PRO A 148 -3.42 19.09 10.72
C PRO A 148 -4.77 18.94 10.01
N ALA A 149 -5.02 19.65 8.91
CA ALA A 149 -6.27 19.54 8.15
C ALA A 149 -6.27 18.32 7.22
N GLU A 150 -5.08 17.80 6.92
CA GLU A 150 -4.85 16.71 5.98
C GLU A 150 -4.67 15.35 6.66
N CYS A 151 -4.52 15.35 7.99
CA CYS A 151 -4.08 14.20 8.77
C CYS A 151 -5.09 13.75 9.81
N PHE A 152 -5.29 12.44 9.88
CA PHE A 152 -6.32 11.80 10.70
C PHE A 152 -5.77 10.61 11.48
N VAL A 153 -6.22 10.47 12.72
CA VAL A 153 -5.92 9.32 13.60
C VAL A 153 -7.09 9.10 14.57
N SER A 154 -7.48 7.84 14.82
CA SER A 154 -8.59 7.51 15.72
C SER A 154 -8.14 7.22 17.16
N GLU A 155 -7.06 6.46 17.34
CA GLU A 155 -6.49 6.10 18.64
C GLU A 155 -5.03 6.57 18.71
N LYS A 156 -4.83 7.87 18.93
CA LYS A 156 -3.48 8.46 18.96
C LYS A 156 -2.60 7.76 20.00
N ALA A 157 -1.49 7.21 19.54
CA ALA A 157 -0.46 6.57 20.35
C ALA A 157 0.92 6.88 19.78
N CYS A 158 1.92 6.88 20.65
CA CYS A 158 3.32 7.10 20.31
C CYS A 158 4.08 5.80 20.55
N TYR A 159 5.08 5.54 19.73
CA TYR A 159 5.95 4.37 19.85
C TYR A 159 7.26 4.74 20.53
N MET A 160 7.70 3.93 21.49
CA MET A 160 9.00 4.08 22.16
C MET A 160 9.93 2.95 21.77
N GLU A 161 10.80 3.19 20.78
CA GLU A 161 11.73 2.20 20.19
C GLU A 161 12.67 1.55 21.22
N THR A 162 13.04 2.27 22.29
CA THR A 162 14.02 1.78 23.29
C THR A 162 13.50 0.64 24.17
N ILE A 163 12.19 0.55 24.38
CA ILE A 163 11.56 -0.49 25.22
C ILE A 163 10.40 -1.21 24.52
N ASP A 164 10.22 -0.95 23.22
CA ASP A 164 9.24 -1.59 22.33
C ASP A 164 7.78 -1.54 22.84
N ILE A 165 7.33 -0.35 23.25
CA ILE A 165 5.94 -0.15 23.71
C ILE A 165 5.24 0.96 22.94
N LEU A 166 3.91 0.86 22.91
CA LEU A 166 3.01 1.96 22.61
C LEU A 166 2.58 2.64 23.91
N TYR A 167 2.61 3.96 23.92
CA TYR A 167 2.15 4.78 25.04
C TYR A 167 1.24 5.90 24.53
N LYS A 168 0.46 6.48 25.44
CA LYS A 168 -0.35 7.64 25.13
C LYS A 168 0.57 8.85 24.97
N CYS A 169 0.58 9.42 23.76
CA CYS A 169 1.06 10.79 23.54
C CYS A 169 0.22 11.75 24.41
#